data_AF-A0A934QJ63-F1
#
_entry.id   AF-A0A934QJ63-F1
#
_cell.length_a   1.000
_cell.length_b   1.000
_cell.length_c   1.000
_cell.angle_alpha   90.00
_cell.angle_beta   90.00
_cell.angle_gamma   90.00
#
_symmetry.space_group_name_H-M   'P 1'
#
loop_
_entity.id
_entity.type
_entity.pdbx_description
1 polymer ?
#
loop_
_entity_poly.entity_id
_entity_poly.type
_entity_poly.pdbx_seq_one_letter_code
_entity_poly.pdbx_strand_id
1 'polypeptide(L)'
;MPTHAEQRALPYTPQQMYDLVADVDRYPEFLPWCIGSRIRRQRGNTIVADLVIGFKMIRERFTSEVKLQPEDQRIDVRYIEGPFKYLNNAWVFYEHDKGCLVDFYVDFEFRTRFLQRMMEPLFNEAVRRMVKAFEARADQLYGGAQRSGARGRSGGTARRGA
;
A
#
# COMPACT_ATOMS: atom_id res chain seq x y z
N MET A 1 9.53 -0.53 -20.19
CA MET A 1 9.93 -0.72 -18.78
C MET A 1 8.74 -0.27 -17.95
N PRO A 2 8.14 -1.14 -17.13
CA PRO A 2 6.89 -0.81 -16.47
C PRO A 2 7.16 0.05 -15.24
N THR A 3 7.32 1.35 -15.47
CA THR A 3 7.09 2.36 -14.44
C THR A 3 5.59 2.56 -14.33
N HIS A 4 5.06 2.61 -13.10
CA HIS A 4 3.68 2.96 -12.82
C HIS A 4 3.65 4.06 -11.78
N ALA A 5 2.85 5.08 -12.06
CA ALA A 5 2.54 6.15 -11.12
C ALA A 5 1.03 6.34 -11.11
N GLU A 6 0.43 6.42 -9.92
CA GLU A 6 -1.00 6.60 -9.76
C GLU A 6 -1.29 7.41 -8.51
N GLN A 7 -2.19 8.38 -8.65
CA GLN A 7 -2.74 9.14 -7.55
C GLN A 7 -4.19 8.72 -7.31
N ARG A 8 -4.54 8.47 -6.05
CA ARG A 8 -5.86 7.96 -5.67
C ARG A 8 -6.39 8.68 -4.44
N ALA A 9 -7.53 9.35 -4.59
CA ALA A 9 -8.23 9.98 -3.47
C ALA A 9 -9.10 8.95 -2.74
N LEU A 10 -8.91 8.82 -1.42
CA LEU A 10 -9.61 7.88 -0.57
C LEU A 10 -10.24 8.59 0.63
N PRO A 11 -11.39 8.09 1.14
CA PRO A 11 -12.11 8.74 2.23
C PRO A 11 -11.50 8.47 3.62
N TYR A 12 -10.20 8.25 3.74
CA TYR A 12 -9.52 7.96 5.01
C TYR A 12 -8.43 8.99 5.29
N THR A 13 -7.99 9.12 6.54
CA THR A 13 -6.94 10.09 6.86
C THR A 13 -5.60 9.64 6.26
N PRO A 14 -4.66 10.56 5.97
CA PRO A 14 -3.34 10.18 5.51
C PRO A 14 -2.61 9.24 6.48
N GLN A 15 -2.78 9.44 7.79
CA GLN A 15 -2.22 8.54 8.81
C GLN A 15 -2.78 7.11 8.70
N GLN A 16 -4.10 6.96 8.48
CA GLN A 16 -4.71 5.63 8.30
C GLN A 16 -4.14 4.90 7.09
N MET A 17 -3.94 5.61 5.97
CA MET A 17 -3.37 5.03 4.76
C MET A 17 -1.87 4.73 4.92
N TYR A 18 -1.14 5.61 5.61
CA TYR A 18 0.26 5.40 5.95
C TYR A 18 0.43 4.14 6.80
N ASP A 19 -0.33 4.00 7.89
CA ASP A 19 -0.23 2.85 8.80
C ASP A 19 -0.57 1.53 8.08
N LEU A 20 -1.58 1.56 7.20
CA LEU A 20 -1.95 0.41 6.37
C LEU A 20 -0.81 -0.07 5.47
N VAL A 21 -0.10 0.85 4.82
CA VAL A 21 1.02 0.55 3.91
C VAL A 21 2.31 0.26 4.70
N ALA A 22 2.47 0.85 5.88
CA ALA A 22 3.62 0.57 6.75
C ALA A 22 3.58 -0.85 7.36
N ASP A 23 2.39 -1.46 7.48
CA ASP A 23 2.20 -2.80 8.04
C ASP A 23 2.48 -3.91 7.01
N VAL A 24 3.76 -4.00 6.59
CA VAL A 24 4.24 -4.92 5.56
C VAL A 24 4.01 -6.40 5.91
N ASP A 25 3.98 -6.76 7.20
CA ASP A 25 3.75 -8.14 7.64
C ASP A 25 2.32 -8.62 7.37
N ARG A 26 1.34 -7.71 7.27
CA ARG A 26 -0.07 -8.02 7.00
C ARG A 26 -0.42 -8.17 5.53
N TYR A 27 0.50 -7.86 4.63
CA TYR A 27 0.27 -7.91 3.18
C TYR A 27 -0.30 -9.25 2.68
N PRO A 28 0.13 -10.43 3.20
CA PRO A 28 -0.46 -11.70 2.79
C PRO A 28 -1.95 -11.88 3.11
N GLU A 29 -2.50 -11.08 4.04
CA GLU A 29 -3.90 -11.18 4.42
C GLU A 29 -4.85 -10.61 3.37
N PHE A 30 -4.38 -9.70 2.52
CA PHE A 30 -5.26 -8.97 1.60
C PHE A 30 -4.69 -8.75 0.20
N LEU A 31 -3.36 -8.81 0.00
CA LEU A 31 -2.79 -8.69 -1.34
C LEU A 31 -2.89 -10.03 -2.08
N PRO A 32 -3.55 -10.08 -3.26
CA PRO A 32 -3.90 -11.34 -3.92
C PRO A 32 -2.71 -12.17 -4.42
N TRP A 33 -1.52 -11.58 -4.51
CA TRP A 33 -0.26 -12.24 -4.93
C TRP A 33 0.73 -12.40 -3.79
N CYS A 34 0.52 -11.71 -2.67
CA CYS A 34 1.44 -11.83 -1.54
C CYS A 34 1.08 -13.11 -0.81
N ILE A 35 1.92 -14.13 -0.94
CA ILE A 35 1.70 -15.42 -0.28
C ILE A 35 2.49 -15.55 1.02
N GLY A 36 3.32 -14.55 1.33
CA GLY A 36 4.10 -14.50 2.56
C GLY A 36 4.83 -13.18 2.70
N SER A 37 4.96 -12.74 3.95
CA SER A 37 5.76 -11.59 4.36
C SER A 37 6.55 -11.99 5.59
N ARG A 38 7.76 -11.46 5.72
CA ARG A 38 8.60 -11.67 6.90
C ARG A 38 9.52 -10.48 7.12
N ILE A 39 9.32 -9.74 8.21
CA ILE A 39 10.33 -8.82 8.72
C ILE A 39 11.58 -9.60 9.16
N ARG A 40 12.72 -9.32 8.50
CA ARG A 40 14.04 -9.85 8.88
C ARG A 40 14.67 -9.05 10.01
N ARG A 41 14.51 -7.73 9.97
CA ARG A 41 15.07 -6.78 10.93
C ARG A 41 14.27 -5.49 10.89
N GLN A 42 14.10 -4.87 12.04
CA GLN A 42 13.60 -3.51 12.18
C GLN A 42 14.54 -2.69 13.07
N ARG A 43 14.86 -1.47 12.64
CA ARG A 43 15.68 -0.51 13.40
C ARG A 43 15.10 0.89 13.23
N GLY A 44 14.47 1.40 14.29
CA GLY A 44 13.75 2.67 14.22
C GLY A 44 12.74 2.63 13.08
N ASN A 45 12.86 3.58 12.16
CA ASN A 45 11.97 3.72 11.02
C ASN A 45 12.43 2.94 9.77
N THR A 46 13.39 2.04 9.87
CA THR A 46 13.84 1.20 8.75
C THR A 46 13.52 -0.26 9.02
N ILE A 47 12.81 -0.89 8.08
CA ILE A 47 12.44 -2.30 8.08
C ILE A 47 13.15 -2.99 6.92
N VAL A 48 13.73 -4.16 7.16
CA VAL A 48 14.16 -5.07 6.09
C VAL A 48 13.20 -6.24 6.10
N ALA A 49 12.49 -6.44 4.99
CA ALA A 49 11.45 -7.47 4.89
C ALA A 49 11.60 -8.30 3.62
N ASP A 50 11.26 -9.58 3.74
CA ASP A 50 11.02 -10.48 2.61
C ASP A 50 9.54 -10.41 2.21
N LEU A 51 9.29 -10.27 0.91
CA LEU A 51 7.98 -10.55 0.33
C LEU A 51 8.08 -11.75 -0.61
N VAL A 52 7.11 -12.64 -0.49
CA VAL A 52 6.95 -13.79 -1.38
C VAL A 52 5.75 -13.52 -2.28
N ILE A 53 6.01 -13.44 -3.57
CA ILE A 53 5.00 -13.20 -4.59
C ILE A 53 4.70 -14.50 -5.33
N GLY A 54 3.44 -14.90 -5.31
CA GLY A 54 2.88 -15.98 -6.11
C GLY A 54 2.09 -15.43 -7.28
N PHE A 55 2.47 -15.81 -8.50
CA PHE A 55 1.70 -15.48 -9.69
C PHE A 55 1.67 -16.65 -10.67
N LYS A 56 0.50 -17.27 -10.83
CA LYS A 56 0.32 -18.52 -11.60
C LYS A 56 1.31 -19.59 -11.12
N MET A 57 2.24 -20.02 -11.97
CA MET A 57 3.24 -21.06 -11.68
C MET A 57 4.54 -20.49 -11.08
N ILE A 58 4.65 -19.16 -10.96
CA ILE A 58 5.84 -18.48 -10.47
C ILE A 58 5.69 -18.23 -8.99
N ARG A 59 6.74 -18.57 -8.24
CA ARG A 59 6.88 -18.21 -6.84
C ARG A 59 8.26 -17.61 -6.63
N GLU A 60 8.30 -16.30 -6.43
CA GLU A 60 9.54 -15.57 -6.25
C GLU A 60 9.56 -14.88 -4.90
N ARG A 61 10.74 -14.80 -4.29
CA ARG A 61 10.98 -14.03 -3.07
C ARG A 61 11.92 -12.88 -3.39
N PHE A 62 11.60 -11.69 -2.89
CA PHE A 62 12.53 -10.57 -2.89
C PHE A 62 12.61 -9.94 -1.51
N THR A 63 13.77 -9.35 -1.24
CA THR A 63 14.04 -8.62 0.00
C THR A 63 14.13 -7.13 -0.34
N SER A 64 13.46 -6.31 0.47
CA SER A 64 13.52 -4.85 0.36
C SER A 64 13.83 -4.21 1.71
N GLU A 65 14.48 -3.05 1.66
CA GLU A 65 14.54 -2.08 2.74
C GLU A 65 13.37 -1.11 2.59
N VAL A 66 12.58 -0.94 3.64
CA VAL A 66 11.44 -0.04 3.75
C VAL A 66 11.79 1.04 4.75
N LYS A 67 11.91 2.28 4.28
CA LYS A 67 12.15 3.46 5.09
C LYS A 67 10.82 4.18 5.33
N LEU A 68 10.41 4.21 6.58
CA LEU A 68 9.23 4.86 7.09
C LEU A 68 9.59 6.32 7.46
N GLN A 69 8.82 7.29 6.98
CA GLN A 69 9.01 8.71 7.28
C GLN A 69 7.65 9.27 7.71
N PRO A 70 7.25 9.05 8.98
CA PRO A 70 5.93 9.44 9.46
C PRO A 70 5.73 10.96 9.46
N GLU A 71 6.79 11.73 9.73
CA GLU A 71 6.79 13.20 9.67
C GLU A 71 6.45 13.75 8.28
N ASP A 72 6.88 13.05 7.23
CA ASP A 72 6.65 13.44 5.83
C ASP A 72 5.49 12.67 5.18
N GLN A 73 4.82 11.80 5.95
CA GLN A 73 3.82 10.85 5.45
C GLN A 73 4.31 10.13 4.18
N ARG A 74 5.53 9.59 4.26
CA ARG A 74 6.21 8.98 3.12
C ARG A 74 6.79 7.62 3.47
N ILE A 75 6.70 6.68 2.53
CA ILE A 75 7.36 5.38 2.61
C ILE A 75 8.22 5.21 1.36
N ASP A 76 9.51 4.95 1.55
CA ASP A 76 10.45 4.63 0.48
C ASP A 76 10.88 3.18 0.57
N VAL A 77 10.82 2.47 -0.54
CA VAL A 77 11.19 1.05 -0.63
C VAL A 77 12.32 0.89 -1.64
N ARG A 78 13.41 0.29 -1.17
CA ARG A 78 14.60 -0.01 -1.95
C ARG A 78 14.85 -1.51 -2.01
N TYR A 79 15.17 -1.98 -3.19
CA TYR A 79 15.53 -3.37 -3.42
C TYR A 79 16.87 -3.76 -2.80
N ILE A 80 16.93 -4.95 -2.20
CA ILE A 80 18.18 -5.55 -1.71
C ILE A 80 18.57 -6.77 -2.56
N GLU A 81 17.70 -7.78 -2.67
CA GLU A 81 18.00 -9.05 -3.35
C GLU A 81 16.73 -9.79 -3.82
N GLY A 82 16.87 -10.72 -4.77
CA GLY A 82 15.76 -11.42 -5.42
C GLY A 82 15.85 -11.49 -6.96
N PRO A 83 14.72 -11.66 -7.66
CA PRO A 83 14.66 -11.83 -9.12
C PRO A 83 14.76 -10.52 -9.89
N PHE A 84 14.70 -9.38 -9.21
CA PHE A 84 14.77 -8.06 -9.82
C PHE A 84 16.21 -7.62 -10.05
N LYS A 85 16.44 -6.93 -11.15
CA LYS A 85 17.65 -6.14 -11.37
C LYS A 85 17.59 -4.88 -10.52
N TYR A 86 16.43 -4.24 -10.46
CA TYR A 86 16.13 -3.17 -9.51
C TYR A 86 14.63 -3.16 -9.21
N LEU A 87 14.27 -2.62 -8.04
CA LEU A 87 12.91 -2.26 -7.67
C LEU A 87 12.98 -1.01 -6.78
N ASN A 88 12.27 0.03 -7.22
CA ASN A 88 12.10 1.28 -6.51
C ASN A 88 10.60 1.49 -6.32
N ASN A 89 10.18 1.77 -5.10
CA ASN A 89 8.80 2.08 -4.81
C ASN A 89 8.72 3.22 -3.80
N ALA A 90 7.76 4.10 -3.98
CA ALA A 90 7.50 5.20 -3.07
C ALA A 90 6.00 5.38 -2.88
N TRP A 91 5.63 5.73 -1.66
CA TRP A 91 4.29 6.13 -1.29
C TRP A 91 4.38 7.48 -0.59
N VAL A 92 3.51 8.40 -0.99
CA VAL A 92 3.31 9.67 -0.27
C VAL A 92 1.82 9.83 -0.01
N PHE A 93 1.47 10.26 1.19
CA PHE A 93 0.09 10.48 1.58
C PHE A 93 -0.09 11.98 1.81
N TYR A 94 -0.98 12.60 1.05
CA TYR A 94 -1.30 14.01 1.19
C TYR A 94 -2.68 14.19 1.82
N GLU A 95 -2.85 15.27 2.58
CA GLU A 95 -4.17 15.74 2.97
C GLU A 95 -5.00 16.09 1.72
N HIS A 96 -6.29 15.76 1.76
CA HIS A 96 -7.21 16.02 0.67
C HIS A 96 -8.61 16.27 1.24
N ASP A 97 -9.43 17.10 0.58
CA ASP A 97 -10.76 17.51 1.06
C ASP A 97 -11.68 16.35 1.48
N LYS A 98 -11.48 15.19 0.85
CA LYS A 98 -12.28 13.98 1.09
C LYS A 98 -11.62 12.98 2.03
N GLY A 99 -10.40 13.22 2.49
CA GLY A 99 -9.60 12.29 3.30
C GLY A 99 -8.11 12.39 2.95
N CYS A 100 -7.64 11.50 2.09
CA CYS A 100 -6.24 11.40 1.70
C CYS A 100 -6.11 11.24 0.18
N LEU A 101 -5.11 11.91 -0.40
CA LEU A 101 -4.61 11.61 -1.73
C LEU A 101 -3.36 10.74 -1.58
N VAL A 102 -3.47 9.48 -1.97
CA VAL A 102 -2.34 8.53 -2.01
C VAL A 102 -1.61 8.71 -3.34
N ASP A 103 -0.33 9.04 -3.31
CA ASP A 103 0.58 9.06 -4.46
C ASP A 103 1.46 7.81 -4.41
N PHE A 104 1.23 6.91 -5.36
CA PHE A 104 1.93 5.63 -5.46
C PHE A 104 2.82 5.61 -6.71
N TYR A 105 4.09 5.30 -6.52
CA TYR A 105 5.08 5.11 -7.58
C TYR A 105 5.76 3.75 -7.45
N VAL A 106 5.91 3.04 -8.56
CA VAL A 106 6.74 1.83 -8.63
C VAL A 106 7.46 1.73 -9.97
N ASP A 107 8.72 1.35 -9.91
CA ASP A 107 9.58 1.10 -11.06
C ASP A 107 10.48 -0.10 -10.78
N PHE A 108 10.49 -1.08 -11.67
CA PHE A 108 11.27 -2.30 -11.50
C PHE A 108 11.65 -2.92 -12.84
N GLU A 109 12.74 -3.69 -12.82
CA GLU A 109 13.19 -4.51 -13.94
C GLU A 109 13.54 -5.90 -13.43
N PHE A 110 13.11 -6.96 -14.12
CA PHE A 110 13.53 -8.33 -13.80
C PHE A 110 14.94 -8.60 -14.33
N ARG A 111 15.71 -9.46 -13.66
CA ARG A 111 17.05 -9.87 -14.14
C ARG A 111 17.00 -10.61 -15.47
N THR A 112 15.93 -11.36 -15.72
CA THR A 112 15.79 -12.19 -16.93
C THR A 112 14.72 -11.64 -17.85
N ARG A 113 15.03 -11.54 -19.16
CA ARG A 113 14.08 -11.07 -20.18
C ARG A 113 12.86 -11.99 -20.32
N PHE A 114 12.99 -13.26 -19.95
CA PHE A 114 11.89 -14.22 -19.92
C PHE A 114 10.84 -13.82 -18.86
N LEU A 115 11.26 -13.58 -17.61
CA LEU A 115 10.35 -13.14 -16.54
C LEU A 115 9.68 -11.81 -16.90
N GLN A 116 10.44 -10.87 -17.47
CA GLN A 116 9.91 -9.59 -17.90
C GLN A 116 8.78 -9.74 -18.94
N ARG A 117 9.02 -10.48 -20.04
CA ARG A 117 8.01 -10.67 -21.11
C ARG A 117 6.75 -11.39 -20.62
N MET A 118 6.89 -12.32 -19.68
CA MET A 118 5.76 -13.07 -19.13
C MET A 118 4.87 -12.19 -18.23
N MET A 119 5.47 -11.25 -17.50
CA MET A 119 4.74 -10.37 -16.57
C MET A 119 4.17 -9.11 -17.24
N GLU A 120 4.77 -8.65 -18.34
CA GLU A 120 4.38 -7.43 -19.07
C GLU A 120 2.88 -7.34 -19.42
N PRO A 121 2.20 -8.36 -19.99
CA PRO A 121 0.78 -8.28 -20.30
C PRO A 121 -0.14 -8.25 -19.06
N LEU A 122 0.37 -8.71 -17.91
CA LEU A 122 -0.39 -8.88 -16.67
C LEU A 122 -0.07 -7.79 -15.65
N PHE A 123 0.95 -6.98 -15.91
CA PHE A 123 1.43 -5.95 -14.99
C PHE A 123 0.36 -4.92 -14.64
N ASN A 124 -0.28 -4.34 -15.66
CA ASN A 124 -1.32 -3.33 -15.45
C ASN A 124 -2.50 -3.89 -14.64
N GLU A 125 -2.86 -5.16 -14.87
CA GLU A 125 -3.90 -5.82 -14.09
C GLU A 125 -3.45 -6.07 -12.65
N ALA A 126 -2.20 -6.49 -12.45
CA ALA A 126 -1.62 -6.69 -11.14
C ALA A 126 -1.59 -5.41 -10.32
N VAL A 127 -1.15 -4.29 -10.89
CA VAL A 127 -1.15 -3.01 -10.16
C VAL A 127 -2.58 -2.58 -9.80
N ARG A 128 -3.52 -2.64 -10.75
CA ARG A 128 -4.93 -2.28 -10.47
C ARG A 128 -5.54 -3.11 -9.34
N ARG A 129 -5.30 -4.42 -9.33
CA ARG A 129 -5.80 -5.29 -8.26
C ARG A 129 -5.09 -5.04 -6.93
N MET A 130 -3.82 -4.66 -6.94
CA MET A 130 -3.10 -4.26 -5.73
C MET A 130 -3.71 -2.99 -5.13
N VAL A 131 -3.93 -1.95 -5.93
CA VAL A 131 -4.59 -0.71 -5.47
C VAL A 131 -5.97 -1.03 -4.88
N LYS A 132 -6.81 -1.79 -5.60
CA LYS A 132 -8.12 -2.22 -5.09
C LYS A 132 -8.04 -3.03 -3.80
N ALA A 133 -7.02 -3.85 -3.61
CA ALA A 133 -6.83 -4.62 -2.39
C ALA A 133 -6.53 -3.72 -1.18
N PHE A 134 -5.72 -2.68 -1.36
CA PHE A 134 -5.48 -1.67 -0.33
C PHE A 134 -6.76 -0.89 0.00
N GLU A 135 -7.54 -0.50 -1.00
CA GLU A 135 -8.84 0.16 -0.79
C GLU A 135 -9.79 -0.72 0.04
N ALA A 136 -9.96 -1.98 -0.38
CA ALA A 136 -10.82 -2.92 0.31
C ALA A 136 -10.36 -3.18 1.75
N ARG A 137 -9.04 -3.21 1.98
CA ARG A 137 -8.50 -3.38 3.34
C ARG A 137 -8.73 -2.13 4.19
N ALA A 138 -8.58 -0.92 3.63
CA ALA A 138 -8.91 0.31 4.34
C ALA A 138 -10.41 0.36 4.72
N ASP A 139 -11.30 -0.08 3.82
CA ASP A 139 -12.73 -0.21 4.10
C ASP A 139 -13.01 -1.17 5.26
N GLN A 140 -12.35 -2.33 5.29
CA GLN A 140 -12.48 -3.31 6.37
C GLN A 140 -12.01 -2.77 7.73
N LEU A 141 -10.91 -2.01 7.75
CA LEU A 141 -10.32 -1.50 8.99
C LEU A 141 -11.03 -0.24 9.50
N TYR A 142 -11.44 0.66 8.61
CA TYR A 142 -11.85 2.03 8.96
C TYR A 142 -13.28 2.38 8.55
N GLY A 143 -13.89 1.65 7.62
CA GLY A 143 -15.22 1.96 7.08
C GLY A 143 -16.34 1.89 8.12
N GLY A 144 -16.24 1.00 9.11
CA GLY A 144 -17.21 0.90 10.21
C GLY A 144 -17.15 2.07 11.21
N ALA A 145 -15.95 2.60 11.47
CA ALA A 145 -15.73 3.69 12.40
C ALA A 145 -16.29 5.03 11.85
N GLN A 146 -16.11 5.29 10.55
CA GLN A 146 -16.62 6.52 9.92
C GLN A 146 -18.16 6.53 9.79
N ARG A 147 -18.78 5.37 9.52
CA ARG A 147 -20.25 5.24 9.48
C ARG A 147 -20.91 5.47 10.83
N SER A 148 -20.21 5.16 11.92
CA SER A 148 -20.72 5.34 13.29
C SER A 148 -20.60 6.80 13.75
N GLY A 149 -19.54 7.53 13.36
CA GLY A 149 -19.37 8.96 13.67
C GLY A 149 -20.35 9.90 12.95
N ALA A 150 -20.81 9.52 11.76
CA ALA A 150 -21.79 10.31 10.99
C ALA A 150 -23.22 10.27 11.57
N ARG A 151 -23.58 9.24 12.36
CA ARG A 151 -24.91 9.12 13.01
C ARG A 151 -25.02 9.87 14.35
N GLY A 152 -23.93 10.43 14.89
CA GLY A 152 -23.91 11.11 16.19
C GLY A 152 -24.06 12.63 16.15
N ARG A 153 -24.10 13.28 14.98
CA ARG A 153 -24.11 14.75 14.83
C ARG A 153 -25.43 15.36 14.36
N SER A 154 -26.55 14.64 14.48
CA SER A 154 -27.89 15.14 14.17
C SER A 154 -28.83 14.94 15.36
N GLY A 155 -28.75 15.82 16.35
CA GLY A 155 -29.71 15.82 17.46
C GLY A 155 -29.27 16.68 18.64
N GLY A 156 -29.42 18.00 18.53
CA GLY A 156 -29.21 18.85 19.71
C GLY A 156 -29.05 20.34 19.45
N THR A 157 -29.97 20.98 18.73
CA THR A 157 -30.10 22.44 18.85
C THR A 157 -31.55 22.88 18.82
N ALA A 158 -31.92 23.57 19.90
CA ALA A 158 -32.94 24.60 20.05
C ALA A 158 -34.42 24.18 20.14
N ARG A 159 -34.98 24.33 21.35
CA ARG A 159 -35.96 25.40 21.59
C ARG A 159 -36.00 25.83 23.07
N ARG A 160 -35.48 27.04 23.32
CA ARG A 160 -35.96 27.93 24.38
C ARG A 160 -37.37 28.41 24.00
N GLY A 161 -38.24 28.59 24.98
CA GLY A 161 -39.48 29.34 24.80
C GLY A 161 -40.33 29.37 26.07
N ALA A 162 -40.25 30.52 26.76
CA ALA A 162 -41.15 31.07 27.77
C ALA A 162 -41.38 30.29 29.07
#